data_AF-A0A938M8V8-F1
#
_entry.id   AF-A0A938M8V8-F1
#
_cell.length_a   1.000
_cell.length_b   1.000
_cell.length_c   1.000
_cell.angle_alpha   90.00
_cell.angle_beta   90.00
_cell.angle_gamma   90.00
#
_symmetry.space_group_name_H-M   'P 1'
#
loop_
_entity.id
_entity.type
_entity.pdbx_description
1 polymer ?
#
loop_
_entity_poly.entity_id
_entity_poly.type
_entity_poly.pdbx_seq_one_letter_code
_entity_poly.pdbx_strand_id
1 'polypeptide(L)'
;MFKNLVPGAVGIKANFDQALDLAKRFGFGGTDVPVAEIANIIEKQGVQAARDKFANAGLKVGGFGCPVEFRQDEAKWKQGLEALPRLAKAAQAVGCTRCATWIMPAHDQ
;
A
#
# COMPACT_ATOMS: atom_id res chain seq x y z
N MET A 1 2.64 8.03 17.09
CA MET A 1 1.99 6.71 16.87
C MET A 1 0.53 6.94 16.49
N PHE A 2 -0.07 6.16 15.59
CA PHE A 2 -1.48 6.30 15.18
C PHE A 2 -2.11 4.93 14.89
N LYS A 3 -3.43 4.80 15.02
CA LYS A 3 -4.17 3.60 14.60
C LYS A 3 -4.27 3.58 13.08
N ASN A 4 -3.76 2.54 12.44
CA ASN A 4 -3.76 2.38 10.98
C ASN A 4 -4.81 1.35 10.55
N LEU A 5 -5.64 1.69 9.56
CA LEU A 5 -6.60 0.77 8.98
C LEU A 5 -5.94 -0.01 7.83
N VAL A 6 -6.10 -1.33 7.84
CA VAL A 6 -5.74 -2.20 6.71
C VAL A 6 -6.97 -3.04 6.38
N PRO A 7 -7.87 -2.60 5.48
CA PRO A 7 -9.15 -3.26 5.25
C PRO A 7 -9.02 -4.75 4.94
N GLY A 8 -8.06 -5.11 4.08
CA GLY A 8 -7.80 -6.49 3.69
C GLY A 8 -7.38 -7.40 4.85
N ALA A 9 -6.71 -6.86 5.88
CA ALA A 9 -6.28 -7.64 7.05
C ALA A 9 -7.46 -8.11 7.93
N VAL A 10 -8.63 -7.48 7.79
CA VAL A 10 -9.86 -7.83 8.51
C VAL A 10 -10.98 -8.27 7.57
N GLY A 11 -10.64 -8.66 6.33
CA GLY A 11 -11.61 -9.18 5.36
C GLY A 11 -12.54 -8.15 4.72
N ILE A 12 -12.28 -6.85 4.93
CA ILE A 12 -13.05 -5.77 4.30
C ILE A 12 -12.53 -5.52 2.89
N LYS A 13 -13.40 -5.66 1.89
CA LYS A 13 -13.14 -5.27 0.51
C LYS A 13 -13.44 -3.79 0.34
N ALA A 14 -12.40 -2.98 0.21
CA ALA A 14 -12.50 -1.55 -0.04
C ALA A 14 -11.45 -1.14 -1.09
N ASN A 15 -11.85 -0.30 -2.04
CA ASN A 15 -10.88 0.42 -2.88
C ASN A 15 -10.22 1.55 -2.06
N PHE A 16 -9.29 2.29 -2.66
CA PHE A 16 -8.54 3.30 -1.92
C PHE A 16 -9.41 4.40 -1.31
N ASP A 17 -10.33 4.96 -2.09
CA ASP A 17 -11.21 6.03 -1.61
C ASP A 17 -12.13 5.53 -0.49
N GLN A 18 -12.68 4.32 -0.63
CA GLN A 18 -13.44 3.66 0.43
C GLN A 18 -12.60 3.41 1.69
N ALA A 19 -11.32 3.04 1.55
CA ALA A 19 -10.44 2.84 2.69
C ALA A 19 -10.15 4.16 3.42
N LEU A 20 -9.94 5.27 2.70
CA LEU A 20 -9.80 6.61 3.28
C LEU A 20 -11.09 7.02 4.01
N ASP A 21 -12.26 6.83 3.39
CA ASP A 21 -13.55 7.15 3.99
C ASP A 21 -13.81 6.34 5.26
N LEU A 22 -13.54 5.03 5.23
CA LEU A 22 -13.66 4.15 6.40
C LEU A 22 -12.71 4.57 7.52
N ALA A 23 -11.44 4.82 7.18
CA ALA A 23 -10.43 5.25 8.16
C ALA A 23 -10.86 6.56 8.85
N LYS A 24 -11.33 7.54 8.07
CA LYS A 24 -11.86 8.81 8.58
C LYS A 24 -13.10 8.60 9.43
N ARG A 25 -14.09 7.85 8.94
CA ARG A 25 -15.38 7.59 9.62
C ARG A 25 -15.20 6.93 10.98
N PHE A 26 -14.23 6.03 11.13
CA PHE A 26 -14.01 5.27 12.36
C PHE A 26 -12.82 5.76 13.20
N GLY A 27 -12.29 6.96 12.91
CA GLY A 27 -11.28 7.61 13.75
C GLY A 27 -9.91 6.92 13.73
N PHE A 28 -9.54 6.30 12.60
CA PHE A 28 -8.17 5.89 12.33
C PHE A 28 -7.34 7.11 11.95
N GLY A 29 -6.05 7.06 12.27
CA GLY A 29 -5.11 8.13 11.91
C GLY A 29 -4.44 7.92 10.56
N GLY A 30 -4.68 6.79 9.89
CA GLY A 30 -4.12 6.47 8.59
C GLY A 30 -4.66 5.16 7.99
N THR A 31 -4.26 4.89 6.75
CA THR A 31 -4.53 3.63 6.05
C THR A 31 -3.30 3.21 5.24
N ASP A 32 -3.20 1.92 4.92
CA ASP A 32 -2.19 1.39 4.01
C ASP A 32 -2.37 1.91 2.58
N VAL A 33 -1.24 1.97 1.88
CA VAL A 33 -1.12 2.50 0.54
C VAL A 33 -1.37 1.40 -0.49
N PRO A 34 -2.33 1.58 -1.40
CA PRO A 34 -2.41 0.76 -2.61
C PRO A 34 -1.31 1.22 -3.58
N VAL A 35 -0.09 0.72 -3.39
CA VAL A 35 1.12 1.27 -4.03
C VAL A 35 1.04 1.31 -5.57
N ALA A 36 0.39 0.33 -6.19
CA ALA A 36 0.17 0.33 -7.63
C ALA A 36 -0.77 1.46 -8.09
N GLU A 37 -1.83 1.73 -7.32
CA GLU A 37 -2.75 2.84 -7.60
C GLU A 37 -2.05 4.18 -7.40
N ILE A 38 -1.25 4.35 -6.34
CA ILE A 38 -0.45 5.56 -6.13
C ILE A 38 0.52 5.78 -7.29
N ALA A 39 1.25 4.75 -7.73
CA ALA A 39 2.14 4.87 -8.88
C ALA A 39 1.38 5.33 -10.14
N ASN A 40 0.20 4.76 -10.39
CA ASN A 40 -0.66 5.16 -11.51
C ASN A 40 -1.16 6.62 -11.39
N ILE A 41 -1.51 7.08 -10.18
CA ILE A 41 -1.91 8.47 -9.93
C ILE A 41 -0.74 9.41 -10.21
N ILE A 42 0.46 9.07 -9.73
CA ILE A 42 1.66 9.88 -9.94
C ILE A 42 1.97 10.01 -11.45
N GLU A 43 1.88 8.92 -12.20
CA GLU A 43 2.14 8.92 -13.65
C GLU A 43 1.12 9.75 -14.43
N LYS A 44 -0.16 9.73 -14.02
CA LYS A 44 -1.25 10.39 -14.74
C LYS A 44 -1.49 11.84 -14.32
N GLN A 45 -1.28 12.14 -13.03
CA GLN A 45 -1.73 13.37 -12.38
C GLN A 45 -0.63 14.05 -11.55
N GLY A 46 0.55 13.43 -11.46
CA GLY A 46 1.68 13.95 -10.70
C GLY A 46 1.65 13.60 -9.21
N VAL A 47 2.79 13.84 -8.55
CA VAL A 47 2.99 13.50 -7.14
C VAL A 47 2.04 14.24 -6.19
N GLN A 48 1.66 15.48 -6.54
CA GLN A 48 0.82 16.29 -5.68
C GLN A 48 -0.58 15.69 -5.55
N ALA A 49 -1.17 15.20 -6.64
CA ALA A 49 -2.48 14.54 -6.61
C ALA A 49 -2.50 13.32 -5.67
N ALA A 50 -1.41 12.53 -5.65
CA ALA A 50 -1.30 11.40 -4.73
C ALA A 50 -1.17 11.83 -3.26
N ARG A 51 -0.46 12.92 -2.98
CA ARG A 51 -0.33 13.50 -1.63
C ARG A 51 -1.65 14.10 -1.15
N ASP A 52 -2.36 14.77 -2.04
CA ASP A 52 -3.63 15.44 -1.75
C ASP A 52 -4.71 14.45 -1.33
N LYS A 53 -4.71 13.21 -1.86
CA LYS A 53 -5.64 12.17 -1.39
C LYS A 53 -5.55 11.91 0.12
N PHE A 54 -4.34 11.79 0.66
CA PHE A 54 -4.14 11.61 2.11
C PHE A 54 -4.40 12.91 2.88
N ALA A 55 -3.93 14.05 2.37
CA ALA A 55 -4.09 15.35 3.01
C ALA A 55 -5.57 15.75 3.14
N ASN A 56 -6.37 15.60 2.08
CA ASN A 56 -7.80 15.92 2.06
C ASN A 56 -8.61 15.01 2.99
N ALA A 57 -8.16 13.77 3.18
CA ALA A 57 -8.75 12.86 4.16
C ALA A 57 -8.33 13.16 5.60
N GLY A 58 -7.29 13.97 5.82
CA GLY A 58 -6.68 14.20 7.14
C GLY A 58 -5.97 12.96 7.69
N LEU A 59 -5.52 12.06 6.81
CA LEU A 59 -4.98 10.74 7.16
C LEU A 59 -3.47 10.68 6.92
N LYS A 60 -2.79 9.92 7.77
CA LYS A 60 -1.37 9.57 7.60
C LYS A 60 -1.23 8.34 6.71
N VAL A 61 -0.08 8.27 6.08
CA VAL A 61 0.33 7.13 5.27
C VAL A 61 0.82 6.01 6.18
N GLY A 62 0.21 4.82 6.06
CA GLY A 62 0.54 3.63 6.84
C GLY A 62 1.80 2.90 6.34
N GLY A 63 1.60 1.70 5.81
CA GLY A 63 2.59 0.94 5.04
C GLY A 63 2.05 0.57 3.67
N PHE A 64 2.73 -0.35 2.99
CA PHE A 64 2.20 -1.03 1.82
C PHE A 64 2.58 -2.52 1.85
N GLY A 65 1.81 -3.35 1.14
CA GLY A 65 2.16 -4.75 0.95
C GLY A 65 3.40 -4.88 0.06
N CYS A 66 4.33 -5.77 0.41
CA CYS A 66 5.46 -6.09 -0.46
C CYS A 66 4.95 -6.59 -1.83
N PRO A 67 5.33 -5.95 -2.95
CA PRO A 67 4.82 -6.31 -4.28
C PRO A 67 5.53 -7.51 -4.91
N VAL A 68 6.58 -8.04 -4.26
CA VAL A 68 7.38 -9.15 -4.78
C VAL A 68 6.78 -10.47 -4.30
N GLU A 69 6.24 -11.25 -5.23
CA GLU A 69 5.72 -12.59 -4.94
C GLU A 69 6.84 -13.63 -5.01
N PHE A 70 7.49 -13.88 -3.88
CA PHE A 70 8.57 -14.85 -3.75
C PHE A 70 8.09 -16.28 -3.45
N ARG A 71 6.78 -16.51 -3.31
CA ARG A 71 6.21 -17.82 -2.90
C ARG A 71 5.68 -18.64 -4.08
N GLN A 72 5.68 -18.08 -5.29
CA GLN A 72 5.22 -18.74 -6.49
C GLN A 72 6.42 -19.10 -7.39
N ASP A 73 6.22 -19.11 -8.70
CA ASP A 73 7.28 -19.39 -9.66
C ASP A 73 8.27 -18.21 -9.82
N GLU A 74 9.42 -18.54 -10.39
CA GLU A 74 10.51 -17.58 -10.65
C GLU A 74 10.07 -16.44 -11.59
N ALA A 75 9.12 -16.69 -12.50
CA ALA A 75 8.65 -15.67 -13.43
C ALA A 75 7.86 -14.57 -12.69
N LYS A 76 6.97 -14.95 -11.76
CA LYS A 76 6.24 -14.00 -10.91
C LYS A 76 7.17 -13.25 -9.95
N TRP A 77 8.16 -13.94 -9.41
CA TRP A 77 9.18 -13.30 -8.58
C TRP A 77 9.96 -12.22 -9.35
N LYS A 78 10.45 -12.54 -10.56
CA LYS A 78 11.15 -11.58 -11.44
C LYS A 78 10.25 -10.41 -11.83
N GLN A 79 9.00 -10.66 -12.20
CA GLN A 79 8.04 -9.60 -12.53
C GLN A 79 7.84 -8.63 -11.35
N GLY A 80 7.72 -9.17 -10.12
CA GLY A 80 7.61 -8.36 -8.92
C GLY A 80 8.86 -7.51 -8.65
N LEU A 81 10.05 -8.08 -8.86
CA LEU A 81 11.32 -7.36 -8.73
C LEU A 81 11.49 -6.25 -9.77
N GLU A 82 11.11 -6.49 -11.02
CA GLU A 82 11.13 -5.48 -12.08
C GLU A 82 10.19 -4.30 -11.76
N ALA A 83 9.01 -4.57 -11.19
CA ALA A 83 8.06 -3.54 -10.79
C ALA A 83 8.47 -2.78 -9.50
N LEU A 84 9.28 -3.39 -8.64
CA LEU A 84 9.59 -2.88 -7.30
C LEU A 84 10.17 -1.46 -7.30
N PRO A 85 11.16 -1.08 -8.13
CA PRO A 85 11.71 0.29 -8.12
C PRO A 85 10.66 1.36 -8.39
N ARG A 86 9.73 1.11 -9.32
CA ARG A 86 8.62 2.02 -9.64
C ARG A 86 7.69 2.18 -8.44
N LEU A 87 7.27 1.06 -7.86
CA LEU A 87 6.33 1.04 -6.74
C LEU A 87 6.94 1.65 -5.46
N ALA A 88 8.20 1.33 -5.15
CA ALA A 88 8.90 1.87 -4.00
C ALA A 88 9.12 3.39 -4.11
N LYS A 89 9.46 3.90 -5.29
CA LYS A 89 9.55 5.37 -5.54
C LYS A 89 8.21 6.05 -5.34
N ALA A 90 7.12 5.45 -5.83
CA ALA A 90 5.78 5.97 -5.63
C ALA A 90 5.36 5.99 -4.15
N ALA A 91 5.67 4.92 -3.41
CA ALA A 91 5.46 4.84 -1.96
C ALA A 91 6.25 5.93 -1.23
N GLN A 92 7.55 6.08 -1.53
CA GLN A 92 8.41 7.11 -0.95
C GLN A 92 7.89 8.53 -1.25
N ALA A 93 7.38 8.77 -2.46
CA ALA A 93 6.89 10.07 -2.89
C ALA A 93 5.69 10.58 -2.06
N VAL A 94 4.88 9.66 -1.50
CA VAL A 94 3.80 9.97 -0.55
C VAL A 94 4.23 9.84 0.91
N GLY A 95 5.51 9.60 1.20
CA GLY A 95 6.06 9.49 2.55
C GLY A 95 5.94 8.08 3.17
N CYS A 96 5.59 7.07 2.39
CA CYS A 96 5.61 5.68 2.84
C CYS A 96 7.02 5.10 2.74
N THR A 97 7.63 4.77 3.88
CA THR A 97 9.01 4.27 3.96
C THR A 97 9.12 2.81 4.42
N ARG A 98 7.97 2.12 4.56
CA ARG A 98 7.92 0.75 5.09
C ARG A 98 6.97 -0.11 4.27
N CYS A 99 7.36 -1.36 4.04
CA CYS A 99 6.46 -2.40 3.53
C CYS A 99 6.40 -3.57 4.49
N ALA A 100 5.35 -4.37 4.37
CA ALA A 100 5.18 -5.60 5.14
C ALA A 100 4.76 -6.77 4.25
N THR A 101 5.12 -7.96 4.68
CA THR A 101 4.68 -9.22 4.08
C THR A 101 4.65 -10.29 5.16
N TRP A 102 3.91 -11.35 4.96
CA TRP A 102 3.87 -12.51 5.86
C TRP A 102 4.76 -13.62 5.34
N ILE A 103 5.36 -14.38 6.25
CA ILE A 103 6.02 -15.64 5.92
C ILE A 103 5.05 -16.75 6.33
N MET A 104 4.73 -17.65 5.40
CA MET A 104 3.90 -18.80 5.72
C MET A 104 4.68 -19.73 6.65
N PRO A 105 4.03 -20.37 7.63
CA PRO A 105 4.65 -21.47 8.33
C PRO A 105 4.98 -22.57 7.32
N ALA A 106 6.19 -23.13 7.41
CA ALA A 106 6.66 -24.21 6.57
C ALA A 106 7.36 -25.26 7.43
N HIS A 107 7.29 -26.51 7.01
CA HIS A 107 7.98 -27.63 7.61
C HIS A 107 8.46 -28.56 6.49
N ASP A 108 9.71 -29.01 6.57
CA ASP A 108 10.31 -29.89 5.56
C ASP A 108 10.07 -31.39 5.86
N GLN A 109 9.20 -31.71 6.84
CA GLN A 109 8.74 -33.08 7.13
C GLN A 109 7.23 -33.22 7.07
#